data_AF-A0A3A4WJT2-F1
#
_entry.id   AF-A0A3A4WJT2-F1
#
_cell.length_a   1.000
_cell.length_b   1.000
_cell.length_c   1.000
_cell.angle_alpha   90.00
_cell.angle_beta   90.00
_cell.angle_gamma   90.00
#
_symmetry.space_group_name_H-M   'P 1'
#
loop_
_entity.id
_entity.type
_entity.pdbx_description
1 polymer ?
#
loop_
_entity_poly.entity_id
_entity_poly.type
_entity_poly.pdbx_seq_one_letter_code
_entity_poly.pdbx_strand_id
1 'polypeptide(L)'
;MFLSLLLSGCAKTEEAKKVSLFKKTVEPAEEIEYPSPETFWFGFGLRPGPEEDISIYIPLLKYLESATGRRFRIKLPVSYEDTVEDLGKGVTQFAAIGMPDCLTGEAKYGIRYLVRGVNKPEASKPFPDIIIACNSSVDSRTLGAVRAALLAFEPTGKHKEQFVDWDKTEMPAGFAEVDELAMEKIKDLTIKHGEK
;
A
#
# COMPACT_ATOMS: atom_id res chain seq x y z
N MET A 1 72.13 34.58 10.95
CA MET A 1 71.48 34.27 12.24
C MET A 1 69.99 34.16 11.97
N PHE A 2 69.52 32.93 11.74
CA PHE A 2 68.12 32.61 11.41
C PHE A 2 67.33 32.50 12.72
N LEU A 3 66.25 33.29 12.87
CA LEU A 3 65.32 33.19 13.99
C LEU A 3 64.08 32.43 13.51
N SER A 4 64.03 31.14 13.82
CA SER A 4 62.86 30.29 13.58
C SER A 4 61.84 30.48 14.70
N LEU A 5 60.67 31.05 14.40
CA LEU A 5 59.47 30.94 15.22
C LEU A 5 58.61 29.81 14.67
N LEU A 6 58.66 28.64 15.32
CA LEU A 6 57.74 27.54 15.09
C LEU A 6 56.51 27.75 15.98
N LEU A 7 55.39 28.16 15.38
CA LEU A 7 54.07 28.11 16.02
C LEU A 7 53.63 26.64 16.12
N SER A 8 53.61 26.10 17.33
CA SER A 8 53.07 24.77 17.63
C SER A 8 51.56 24.88 17.82
N GLY A 9 50.78 24.59 16.76
CA GLY A 9 49.35 24.36 16.87
C GLY A 9 49.08 22.94 17.36
N CYS A 10 48.73 22.77 18.64
CA CYS A 10 48.17 21.53 19.15
C CYS A 10 46.74 21.35 18.66
N ALA A 11 46.56 20.81 17.45
CA ALA A 11 45.30 20.18 17.10
C ALA A 11 45.29 18.79 17.74
N LYS A 12 44.50 18.61 18.81
CA LYS A 12 44.19 17.28 19.33
C LYS A 12 43.45 16.54 18.21
N THR A 13 44.10 15.55 17.63
CA THR A 13 43.47 14.58 16.75
C THR A 13 42.44 13.83 17.59
N GLU A 14 41.16 14.11 17.39
CA GLU A 14 40.09 13.26 17.89
C GLU A 14 40.24 11.90 17.19
N GLU A 15 40.62 10.87 17.94
CA GLU A 15 40.56 9.51 17.41
C GLU A 15 39.11 9.19 17.09
N ALA A 16 38.84 8.90 15.81
CA ALA A 16 37.53 8.47 15.35
C ALA A 16 37.08 7.27 16.18
N LYS A 17 36.03 7.47 16.99
CA LYS A 17 35.42 6.39 17.76
C LYS A 17 34.83 5.39 16.78
N LYS A 18 35.55 4.29 16.54
CA LYS A 18 35.16 3.23 15.61
C LYS A 18 33.92 2.51 16.18
N VAL A 19 32.74 2.96 15.78
CA VAL A 19 31.48 2.31 16.14
C VAL A 19 31.36 1.05 15.29
N SER A 20 31.38 -0.12 15.92
CA SER A 20 31.08 -1.39 15.25
C SER A 20 29.58 -1.49 15.05
N LEU A 21 29.13 -1.43 13.79
CA LEU A 21 27.72 -1.58 13.40
C LEU A 21 27.17 -2.99 13.70
N PHE A 22 28.04 -3.96 14.01
CA PHE A 22 27.66 -5.33 14.34
C PHE A 22 27.44 -5.59 15.83
N LYS A 23 27.48 -4.55 16.67
CA LYS A 23 27.11 -4.67 18.08
C LYS A 23 25.68 -4.17 18.32
N LYS A 24 24.73 -4.75 17.59
CA LYS A 24 23.32 -4.72 18.01
C LYS A 24 23.19 -5.80 19.07
N THR A 25 22.94 -5.40 20.32
CA THR A 25 22.32 -6.29 21.29
C THR A 25 21.03 -6.74 20.63
N VAL A 26 21.00 -7.99 20.17
CA VAL A 26 19.80 -8.59 19.59
C VAL A 26 18.85 -8.75 20.76
N GLU A 27 18.05 -7.73 21.04
CA GLU A 27 16.69 -8.01 21.47
C GLU A 27 16.13 -9.00 20.45
N PRO A 28 15.57 -10.15 20.88
CA PRO A 28 15.09 -11.14 19.94
C PRO A 28 14.17 -10.41 18.98
N ALA A 29 14.55 -10.42 17.69
CA ALA A 29 13.67 -9.96 16.64
C ALA A 29 12.34 -10.67 16.88
N GLU A 30 11.24 -9.91 16.98
CA GLU A 30 9.90 -10.49 17.02
C GLU A 30 9.88 -11.59 15.97
N GLU A 31 9.60 -12.80 16.44
CA GLU A 31 9.57 -14.00 15.65
C GLU A 31 8.78 -13.68 14.37
N ILE A 32 9.43 -13.78 13.21
CA ILE A 32 8.77 -13.56 11.93
C ILE A 32 7.69 -14.63 11.87
N GLU A 33 6.46 -14.25 12.25
CA GLU A 33 5.32 -15.15 12.27
C GLU A 33 5.09 -15.58 10.82
N TYR A 34 5.58 -16.77 10.47
CA TYR A 34 5.30 -17.37 9.18
C TYR A 34 3.77 -17.43 9.05
N PRO A 35 3.19 -16.91 7.96
CA PRO A 35 1.75 -16.72 7.87
C PRO A 35 1.02 -18.04 8.08
N SER A 36 0.05 -18.05 8.99
CA SER A 36 -0.92 -19.14 9.00
C SER A 36 -1.68 -19.16 7.67
N PRO A 37 -2.21 -20.31 7.23
CA PRO A 37 -3.06 -20.41 6.04
C PRO A 37 -4.27 -19.45 6.03
N GLU A 38 -4.61 -18.84 7.17
CA GLU A 38 -5.73 -17.90 7.31
C GLU A 38 -5.32 -16.42 7.21
N THR A 39 -4.07 -16.12 6.88
CA THR A 39 -3.59 -14.75 6.69
C THR A 39 -3.77 -14.30 5.24
N PHE A 40 -4.48 -13.19 5.05
CA PHE A 40 -4.60 -12.52 3.76
C PHE A 40 -3.47 -11.52 3.54
N TRP A 41 -2.75 -11.67 2.43
CA TRP A 41 -1.73 -10.73 2.01
C TRP A 41 -2.35 -9.60 1.19
N PHE A 42 -1.95 -8.38 1.54
CA PHE A 42 -2.40 -7.14 0.91
C PHE A 42 -1.22 -6.46 0.20
N GLY A 43 -1.34 -6.27 -1.11
CA GLY A 43 -0.39 -5.50 -1.91
C GLY A 43 -0.83 -4.06 -2.15
N PHE A 44 0.07 -3.21 -2.62
CA PHE A 44 -0.27 -1.87 -3.09
C PHE A 44 0.77 -1.38 -4.09
N GLY A 45 0.36 -0.56 -5.06
CA GLY A 45 1.29 0.10 -5.96
C GLY A 45 2.17 1.09 -5.18
N LEU A 46 3.51 0.92 -5.24
CA LEU A 46 4.48 1.66 -4.43
C LEU A 46 4.61 3.13 -4.82
N ARG A 47 4.16 4.05 -3.97
CA ARG A 47 4.52 5.48 -4.07
C ARG A 47 6.04 5.66 -3.90
N PRO A 48 6.61 6.82 -4.27
CA PRO A 48 8.06 7.05 -4.20
C PRO A 48 8.67 6.82 -2.81
N GLY A 49 7.86 6.85 -1.74
CA GLY A 49 8.26 6.51 -0.37
C GLY A 49 7.48 5.30 0.17
N PRO A 50 8.07 4.10 0.30
CA PRO A 50 7.39 2.91 0.84
C PRO A 50 6.90 3.10 2.28
N GLU A 51 7.54 3.98 3.06
CA GLU A 51 7.13 4.31 4.42
C GLU A 51 5.76 5.00 4.47
N GLU A 52 5.45 5.84 3.49
CA GLU A 52 4.17 6.54 3.40
C GLU A 52 3.04 5.55 3.15
N ASP A 53 3.21 4.64 2.19
CA ASP A 53 2.21 3.61 1.91
C ASP A 53 1.99 2.69 3.11
N ILE A 54 3.05 2.26 3.77
CA ILE A 54 2.95 1.43 4.98
C ILE A 54 2.14 2.17 6.05
N SER A 55 2.37 3.48 6.24
CA SER A 55 1.65 4.28 7.23
C SER A 55 0.15 4.42 6.92
N ILE A 56 -0.22 4.40 5.63
CA ILE A 56 -1.61 4.46 5.16
C ILE A 56 -2.30 3.10 5.34
N TYR A 57 -1.65 2.01 4.91
CA TYR A 57 -2.31 0.71 4.83
C TYR A 57 -2.32 -0.04 6.17
N ILE A 58 -1.34 0.11 7.06
CA ILE A 58 -1.36 -0.60 8.35
C ILE A 58 -2.65 -0.31 9.14
N PRO A 59 -3.08 0.95 9.35
CA PRO A 59 -4.33 1.23 10.05
C PRO A 59 -5.57 0.69 9.33
N LEU A 60 -5.59 0.73 7.99
CA LEU A 60 -6.70 0.17 7.20
C LEU A 60 -6.79 -1.34 7.40
N LEU A 61 -5.66 -2.04 7.35
CA LEU A 61 -5.62 -3.48 7.56
C LEU A 61 -6.05 -3.84 8.97
N LYS A 62 -5.61 -3.12 10.00
CA LYS A 62 -6.08 -3.31 11.38
C LYS A 62 -7.60 -3.11 11.50
N TYR A 63 -8.16 -2.12 10.81
CA TYR A 63 -9.60 -1.93 10.72
C TYR A 63 -10.28 -3.14 10.07
N LEU A 64 -9.76 -3.63 8.95
CA LEU A 64 -10.30 -4.83 8.29
C LEU A 64 -10.17 -6.08 9.16
N GLU A 65 -9.08 -6.25 9.90
CA GLU A 65 -8.92 -7.35 10.87
C GLU A 65 -10.02 -7.31 11.93
N SER A 66 -10.24 -6.15 12.54
CA SER A 66 -11.30 -5.93 13.53
C SER A 66 -12.71 -6.17 12.96
N ALA A 67 -12.97 -5.65 11.76
CA ALA A 67 -14.30 -5.70 11.14
C ALA A 67 -14.65 -7.09 10.58
N THR A 68 -13.66 -7.90 10.21
CA THR A 68 -13.90 -9.19 9.51
C THR A 68 -13.48 -10.41 10.31
N GLY A 69 -12.69 -10.25 11.39
CA GLY A 69 -12.09 -11.34 12.13
C GLY A 69 -11.03 -12.12 11.34
N ARG A 70 -10.56 -11.58 10.21
CA ARG A 70 -9.48 -12.17 9.39
C ARG A 70 -8.16 -11.51 9.68
N ARG A 71 -7.04 -12.18 9.44
CA ARG A 71 -5.71 -11.57 9.58
C ARG A 71 -5.25 -10.97 8.25
N PHE A 72 -4.67 -9.78 8.30
CA PHE A 72 -4.15 -9.07 7.13
C PHE A 72 -2.68 -8.69 7.35
N ARG A 73 -1.86 -8.83 6.30
CA ARG A 73 -0.45 -8.42 6.32
C ARG A 73 -0.09 -7.72 5.01
N ILE A 74 0.85 -6.79 5.08
CA ILE A 74 1.37 -6.10 3.89
C ILE A 74 2.38 -7.00 3.20
N LYS A 75 2.23 -7.18 1.89
CA LYS A 75 3.28 -7.67 1.00
C LYS A 75 3.87 -6.46 0.28
N LEU A 76 5.13 -6.13 0.58
CA LEU A 76 5.84 -5.09 -0.16
C LEU A 76 6.18 -5.60 -1.57
N PRO A 77 5.78 -4.88 -2.63
CA PRO A 77 6.23 -5.19 -3.99
C PRO A 77 7.70 -4.80 -4.17
N VAL A 78 8.35 -5.33 -5.21
CA VAL A 78 9.63 -4.77 -5.70
C VAL A 78 9.36 -3.66 -6.73
N SER A 79 8.27 -3.78 -7.50
CA SER A 79 7.78 -2.80 -8.48
C SER A 79 6.23 -2.76 -8.55
N TYR A 80 5.68 -1.80 -9.30
CA TYR A 80 4.23 -1.72 -9.54
C TYR A 80 3.71 -2.95 -10.30
N GLU A 81 4.43 -3.34 -11.35
CA GLU A 81 4.10 -4.48 -12.20
C GLU A 81 3.99 -5.78 -11.39
N ASP A 82 4.88 -5.95 -10.40
CA ASP A 82 4.85 -7.11 -9.49
C ASP A 82 3.56 -7.16 -8.69
N THR A 83 2.95 -6.03 -8.36
CA THR A 83 1.70 -6.01 -7.56
C THR A 83 0.54 -6.65 -8.29
N VAL A 84 0.39 -6.35 -9.59
CA VAL A 84 -0.69 -6.90 -10.42
C VAL A 84 -0.46 -8.38 -10.66
N GLU A 85 0.79 -8.79 -10.89
CA GLU A 85 1.14 -10.19 -11.06
C GLU A 85 0.97 -11.00 -9.77
N ASP A 86 1.43 -10.47 -8.62
CA ASP A 86 1.25 -11.08 -7.31
C ASP A 86 -0.23 -11.26 -6.98
N LEU A 87 -1.04 -10.23 -7.25
CA LEU A 87 -2.49 -10.32 -7.09
C LEU A 87 -3.09 -11.35 -8.04
N GLY A 88 -2.67 -11.37 -9.31
CA GLY A 88 -3.18 -12.31 -10.31
C GLY A 88 -2.86 -13.78 -10.01
N LYS A 89 -1.65 -14.04 -9.49
CA LYS A 89 -1.18 -15.38 -9.12
C LYS A 89 -1.61 -15.82 -7.72
N GLY A 90 -2.23 -14.94 -6.95
CA GLY A 90 -2.70 -15.22 -5.59
C GLY A 90 -1.58 -15.20 -4.54
N VAL A 91 -0.41 -14.61 -4.86
CA VAL A 91 0.62 -14.27 -3.87
C VAL A 91 0.07 -13.25 -2.87
N THR A 92 -0.70 -12.27 -3.37
CA THR A 92 -1.59 -11.44 -2.57
C THR A 92 -3.05 -11.79 -2.86
N GLN A 93 -3.92 -11.65 -1.85
CA GLN A 93 -5.35 -11.89 -2.01
C GLN A 93 -6.11 -10.60 -2.28
N PHE A 94 -5.58 -9.48 -1.80
CA PHE A 94 -6.13 -8.15 -2.00
C PHE A 94 -5.00 -7.20 -2.40
N ALA A 95 -5.32 -6.16 -3.18
CA ALA A 95 -4.39 -5.07 -3.39
C ALA A 95 -5.10 -3.74 -3.66
N ALA A 96 -4.45 -2.64 -3.29
CA ALA A 96 -4.80 -1.30 -3.73
C ALA A 96 -3.97 -0.94 -4.97
N ILE A 97 -4.61 -0.87 -6.13
CA ILE A 97 -3.94 -0.67 -7.41
C ILE A 97 -4.60 0.42 -8.23
N GLY A 98 -3.83 1.04 -9.13
CA GLY A 98 -4.34 2.04 -10.04
C GLY A 98 -5.39 1.47 -10.99
N MET A 99 -6.27 2.34 -11.50
CA MET A 99 -7.30 1.95 -12.46
C MET A 99 -6.74 1.18 -13.69
N PRO A 100 -5.69 1.67 -14.39
CA PRO A 100 -5.17 0.96 -15.58
C PRO A 100 -4.62 -0.43 -15.25
N ASP A 101 -3.95 -0.57 -14.11
CA ASP A 101 -3.41 -1.83 -13.60
C ASP A 101 -4.53 -2.81 -13.27
N CYS A 102 -5.63 -2.29 -12.73
CA CYS A 102 -6.82 -3.07 -12.42
C CYS A 102 -7.47 -3.67 -13.68
N LEU A 103 -7.58 -2.87 -14.76
CA LEU A 103 -8.08 -3.33 -16.06
C LEU A 103 -7.16 -4.39 -16.67
N THR A 104 -5.85 -4.15 -16.62
CA THR A 104 -4.84 -5.09 -17.12
C THR A 104 -4.88 -6.41 -16.35
N GLY A 105 -4.97 -6.34 -15.03
CA GLY A 105 -5.03 -7.51 -14.16
C GLY A 105 -6.33 -8.32 -14.33
N GLU A 106 -7.45 -7.65 -14.58
CA GLU A 106 -8.72 -8.34 -14.86
C GLU A 106 -8.62 -9.10 -16.19
N ALA A 107 -8.15 -8.44 -17.25
CA ALA A 107 -8.00 -9.06 -18.56
C ALA A 107 -7.00 -10.23 -18.56
N LYS A 108 -5.89 -10.11 -17.82
CA LYS A 108 -4.80 -11.10 -17.83
C LYS A 108 -5.00 -12.24 -16.82
N TYR A 109 -5.56 -11.96 -15.65
CA TYR A 109 -5.60 -12.89 -14.52
C TYR A 109 -6.99 -13.11 -13.94
N GLY A 110 -8.01 -12.37 -14.40
CA GLY A 110 -9.37 -12.47 -13.87
C GLY A 110 -9.51 -11.96 -12.43
N ILE A 111 -8.68 -11.02 -12.01
CA ILE A 111 -8.87 -10.34 -10.70
C ILE A 111 -10.24 -9.65 -10.69
N ARG A 112 -10.79 -9.44 -9.50
CA ARG A 112 -12.12 -8.82 -9.33
C ARG A 112 -12.00 -7.48 -8.60
N TYR A 113 -12.88 -6.55 -8.94
CA TYR A 113 -12.99 -5.25 -8.27
C TYR A 113 -13.84 -5.39 -7.00
N LEU A 114 -13.42 -4.80 -5.88
CA LEU A 114 -14.25 -4.71 -4.67
C LEU A 114 -14.93 -3.35 -4.57
N VAL A 115 -14.11 -2.31 -4.48
CA VAL A 115 -14.54 -0.94 -4.21
C VAL A 115 -13.58 0.03 -4.86
N ARG A 116 -14.06 1.24 -5.13
CA ARG A 116 -13.23 2.36 -5.57
C ARG A 116 -12.94 3.32 -4.43
N GLY A 117 -11.76 3.94 -4.46
CA GLY A 117 -11.48 5.09 -3.60
C GLY A 117 -12.37 6.29 -3.96
N VAL A 118 -12.79 7.04 -2.94
CA VAL A 118 -13.58 8.27 -3.10
C VAL A 118 -12.69 9.48 -2.80
N ASN A 119 -12.40 10.23 -3.86
CA ASN A 119 -11.67 11.49 -3.77
C ASN A 119 -12.56 12.64 -3.25
N LYS A 120 -11.97 13.76 -2.84
CA LYS A 120 -12.73 14.96 -2.45
C LYS A 120 -13.60 15.42 -3.64
N PRO A 121 -14.85 15.86 -3.42
CA PRO A 121 -15.76 16.28 -4.50
C PRO A 121 -15.18 17.35 -5.43
N GLU A 122 -14.29 18.17 -4.92
CA GLU A 122 -13.61 19.28 -5.60
C GLU A 122 -12.56 18.80 -6.62
N ALA A 123 -12.08 17.57 -6.47
CA ALA A 123 -11.01 16.98 -7.28
C ALA A 123 -11.56 16.13 -8.44
N SER A 124 -12.75 16.46 -8.96
CA SER A 124 -13.52 15.74 -10.00
C SER A 124 -12.66 15.25 -11.18
N LYS A 125 -11.97 14.13 -10.98
CA LYS A 125 -11.45 13.28 -12.04
C LYS A 125 -12.59 12.35 -12.45
N PRO A 126 -12.76 12.09 -13.76
CA PRO A 126 -13.84 11.24 -14.24
C PRO A 126 -13.76 9.80 -13.72
N PHE A 127 -12.61 9.36 -13.16
CA PHE A 127 -12.36 7.99 -12.74
C PHE A 127 -11.62 7.94 -11.40
N PRO A 128 -11.85 6.91 -10.56
CA PRO A 128 -11.12 6.75 -9.31
C PRO A 128 -9.66 6.43 -9.61
N ASP A 129 -8.75 7.11 -8.91
CA ASP A 129 -7.31 6.89 -9.08
C ASP A 129 -6.89 5.50 -8.54
N ILE A 130 -7.64 4.96 -7.56
CA ILE A 130 -7.34 3.68 -6.91
C ILE A 130 -8.56 2.77 -6.78
N ILE A 131 -8.33 1.47 -6.98
CA ILE A 131 -9.29 0.37 -6.78
C ILE A 131 -8.71 -0.60 -5.75
N ILE A 132 -9.55 -1.04 -4.81
CA ILE A 132 -9.26 -2.26 -4.05
C ILE A 132 -9.74 -3.44 -4.88
N ALA A 133 -8.80 -4.27 -5.30
CA ALA A 133 -9.05 -5.47 -6.10
C ALA A 133 -8.72 -6.72 -5.29
N CYS A 134 -9.25 -7.88 -5.73
CA CYS A 134 -8.94 -9.17 -5.13
C CYS A 134 -8.60 -10.23 -6.16
N ASN A 135 -7.84 -11.23 -5.73
CA ASN A 135 -7.62 -12.44 -6.51
C ASN A 135 -8.95 -13.20 -6.72
N SER A 136 -9.07 -13.92 -7.83
CA SER A 136 -10.25 -14.70 -8.20
C SER A 136 -10.54 -15.89 -7.27
N SER A 137 -9.51 -16.41 -6.59
CA SER A 137 -9.63 -17.54 -5.65
C SER A 137 -10.22 -17.18 -4.28
N VAL A 138 -10.30 -15.89 -3.94
CA VAL A 138 -10.90 -15.47 -2.66
C VAL A 138 -12.37 -15.89 -2.62
N ASP A 139 -12.78 -16.58 -1.55
CA ASP A 139 -14.13 -17.10 -1.40
C ASP A 139 -15.17 -15.98 -1.22
N SER A 140 -16.42 -16.24 -1.60
CA SER A 140 -17.49 -15.23 -1.61
C SER A 140 -17.85 -14.70 -0.22
N ARG A 141 -17.67 -15.49 0.84
CA ARG A 141 -17.95 -15.05 2.22
C ARG A 141 -16.91 -14.03 2.65
N THR A 142 -15.64 -14.33 2.45
CA THR A 142 -14.54 -13.39 2.73
C THR A 142 -14.67 -12.13 1.88
N LEU A 143 -14.97 -12.29 0.58
CA LEU A 143 -15.20 -11.18 -0.34
C LEU A 143 -16.28 -10.23 0.16
N GLY A 144 -17.44 -10.78 0.55
CA GLY A 144 -18.57 -10.00 1.06
C GLY A 144 -18.25 -9.27 2.36
N ALA A 145 -17.56 -9.94 3.29
CA ALA A 145 -17.16 -9.33 4.56
C ALA A 145 -16.19 -8.16 4.37
N VAL A 146 -15.17 -8.32 3.51
CA VAL A 146 -14.20 -7.25 3.24
C VAL A 146 -14.86 -6.09 2.50
N ARG A 147 -15.70 -6.35 1.47
CA ARG A 147 -16.44 -5.31 0.76
C ARG A 147 -17.34 -4.51 1.71
N ALA A 148 -18.11 -5.21 2.56
CA ALA A 148 -18.97 -4.56 3.54
C ALA A 148 -18.19 -3.70 4.54
N ALA A 149 -17.04 -4.19 5.03
CA ALA A 149 -16.17 -3.43 5.92
C ALA A 149 -15.63 -2.16 5.23
N LEU A 150 -15.17 -2.26 3.98
CA LEU A 150 -14.67 -1.11 3.22
C LEU A 150 -15.77 -0.07 2.96
N LEU A 151 -17.00 -0.48 2.64
CA LEU A 151 -18.12 0.43 2.43
C LEU A 151 -18.62 1.07 3.74
N ALA A 152 -18.46 0.40 4.88
CA ALA A 152 -18.77 0.94 6.21
C ALA A 152 -17.65 1.81 6.81
N PHE A 153 -16.55 1.97 6.08
CA PHE A 153 -15.39 2.72 6.52
C PHE A 153 -15.64 4.23 6.42
N GLU A 154 -15.65 4.91 7.58
CA GLU A 154 -15.91 6.36 7.68
C GLU A 154 -14.65 7.13 8.14
N PRO A 155 -13.69 7.42 7.26
CA PRO A 155 -12.42 8.08 7.61
C PRO A 155 -12.57 9.55 8.00
N THR A 156 -13.67 10.19 7.63
CA THR A 156 -14.00 11.57 8.02
C THR A 156 -14.87 11.63 9.28
N GLY A 157 -15.39 10.48 9.72
CA GLY A 157 -16.28 10.33 10.87
C GLY A 157 -15.64 9.48 11.96
N LYS A 158 -16.32 8.39 12.34
CA LYS A 158 -15.97 7.58 13.52
C LYS A 158 -14.56 6.95 13.48
N HIS A 159 -13.95 6.82 12.31
CA HIS A 159 -12.61 6.24 12.18
C HIS A 159 -11.50 7.30 12.03
N LYS A 160 -11.82 8.60 11.97
CA LYS A 160 -10.85 9.66 11.66
C LYS A 160 -9.60 9.62 12.53
N GLU A 161 -9.74 9.40 13.83
CA GLU A 161 -8.62 9.44 14.78
C GLU A 161 -7.67 8.23 14.65
N GLN A 162 -8.06 7.20 13.90
CA GLN A 162 -7.25 5.98 13.72
C GLN A 162 -6.25 6.09 12.56
N PHE A 163 -6.36 7.12 11.73
CA PHE A 163 -5.58 7.25 10.49
C PHE A 163 -4.85 8.58 10.47
N VAL A 164 -3.54 8.52 10.27
CA VAL A 164 -2.69 9.71 10.10
C VAL A 164 -2.70 10.08 8.62
N ASP A 165 -2.89 11.37 8.33
CA ASP A 165 -2.80 11.93 6.97
C ASP A 165 -3.69 11.26 5.90
N TRP A 166 -4.76 10.57 6.32
CA TRP A 166 -5.69 9.89 5.40
C TRP A 166 -6.31 10.84 4.38
N ASP A 167 -6.52 12.09 4.76
CA ASP A 167 -7.09 13.14 3.92
C ASP A 167 -6.18 13.59 2.77
N LYS A 168 -4.91 13.14 2.77
CA LYS A 168 -3.91 13.33 1.70
C LYS A 168 -3.83 12.13 0.74
N THR A 169 -4.56 11.05 1.00
CA THR A 169 -4.61 9.87 0.12
C THR A 169 -5.51 10.12 -1.09
N GLU A 170 -5.61 9.13 -1.98
CA GLU A 170 -6.56 9.14 -3.12
C GLU A 170 -7.98 8.71 -2.71
N MET A 171 -8.18 8.36 -1.44
CA MET A 171 -9.42 7.85 -0.85
C MET A 171 -9.83 8.61 0.43
N PRO A 172 -9.70 9.96 0.49
CA PRO A 172 -9.92 10.75 1.70
C PRO A 172 -11.36 10.66 2.23
N ALA A 173 -12.33 10.36 1.37
CA ALA A 173 -13.74 10.18 1.76
C ALA A 173 -14.13 8.70 1.93
N GLY A 174 -13.17 7.78 1.90
CA GLY A 174 -13.38 6.34 2.06
C GLY A 174 -13.60 5.65 0.72
N PHE A 175 -14.53 4.70 0.70
CA PHE A 175 -14.75 3.81 -0.43
C PHE A 175 -16.20 3.81 -0.90
N ALA A 176 -16.41 3.53 -2.18
CA ALA A 176 -17.73 3.39 -2.79
C ALA A 176 -17.76 2.18 -3.71
N GLU A 177 -18.97 1.79 -4.11
CA GLU A 177 -19.18 0.75 -5.12
C GLU A 177 -18.52 1.14 -6.45
N VAL A 178 -18.01 0.11 -7.13
CA VAL A 178 -17.47 0.23 -8.49
C VAL A 178 -18.64 0.32 -9.46
N ASP A 179 -18.65 1.37 -10.29
CA ASP A 179 -19.60 1.51 -11.38
C ASP A 179 -19.09 0.69 -12.58
N GLU A 180 -19.65 -0.51 -12.77
CA GLU A 180 -19.26 -1.42 -13.85
C GLU A 180 -19.43 -0.80 -15.24
N LEU A 181 -20.44 0.05 -15.45
CA LEU A 181 -20.64 0.74 -16.74
C LEU A 181 -19.57 1.79 -16.97
N ALA A 182 -19.13 2.48 -15.91
CA ALA A 182 -17.99 3.39 -16.01
C ALA A 182 -16.70 2.61 -16.31
N MET A 183 -16.49 1.46 -15.66
CA MET A 183 -15.32 0.60 -15.90
C MET A 183 -15.25 0.13 -17.35
N GLU A 184 -16.38 -0.32 -17.92
CA GLU A 184 -16.42 -0.80 -19.30
C GLU A 184 -16.07 0.31 -20.30
N LYS A 185 -16.57 1.54 -20.06
CA LYS A 185 -16.19 2.71 -20.87
C LYS A 185 -14.69 3.00 -20.81
N ILE A 186 -14.05 2.82 -19.64
CA ILE A 186 -12.59 3.02 -19.51
C ILE A 186 -11.84 1.92 -20.27
N LYS A 187 -12.30 0.67 -20.22
CA LYS A 187 -11.72 -0.44 -20.99
C LYS A 187 -11.72 -0.12 -22.48
N ASP A 188 -12.87 0.29 -23.01
CA ASP A 188 -13.01 0.69 -24.43
C ASP A 188 -12.03 1.82 -24.80
N LEU A 189 -11.89 2.82 -23.94
CA LEU A 189 -10.98 3.94 -24.17
C LEU A 189 -9.51 3.51 -24.12
N THR A 190 -9.14 2.64 -23.19
CA THR A 190 -7.77 2.13 -23.02
C THR A 190 -7.35 1.31 -24.22
N ILE A 191 -8.22 0.41 -24.71
CA ILE A 191 -7.97 -0.40 -25.91
C ILE A 191 -7.77 0.52 -27.12
N LYS A 192 -8.66 1.51 -27.30
CA LYS A 192 -8.62 2.43 -28.45
C LYS A 192 -7.38 3.32 -28.51
N HIS A 193 -6.77 3.64 -27.35
CA HIS A 193 -5.61 4.54 -27.29
C HIS A 193 -4.28 3.82 -27.02
N GLY A 194 -4.30 2.54 -26.61
CA GLY A 194 -3.13 1.71 -26.34
C GLY A 194 -2.51 1.03 -27.58
N GLU A 195 -3.16 1.07 -28.75
CA GLU A 195 -2.65 0.54 -30.03
C GLU A 195 -1.75 1.53 -30.79
N LYS A 196 -0.85 2.26 -30.12
CA LYS A 196 0.16 3.11 -30.79
C LYS A 196 1.58 2.68 -30.50
#